data_AF-A9DU79-F1
#
_entry.id   AF-A9DU79-F1
#
_cell.length_a   1.000
_cell.length_b   1.000
_cell.length_c   1.000
_cell.angle_alpha   90.00
_cell.angle_beta   90.00
_cell.angle_gamma   90.00
#
_symmetry.space_group_name_H-M   'P 1'
#
loop_
_entity.id
_entity.type
_entity.pdbx_description
1 polymer ?
#
loop_
_entity_poly.entity_id
_entity_poly.type
_entity_poly.pdbx_seq_one_letter_code
_entity_poly.pdbx_strand_id
1 'polypeptide(L)'
;MTLEKINTFFYVGLLTSFLIFLLPGEYKIAIYTPNYLGWFMLFLTGLSILIYFWLLIVDYKKKNFKHLIRRTLFLVAIIGISVAYWFYKVYSY
;
A
#
# COMPACT_ATOMS: atom_id res chain seq x y z
N MET A 1 16.23 -6.97 -13.41
CA MET A 1 15.48 -5.81 -12.89
C MET A 1 16.32 -5.13 -11.81
N THR A 2 16.54 -3.81 -11.88
CA THR A 2 17.38 -3.12 -10.89
C THR A 2 16.63 -2.95 -9.56
N LEU A 3 17.37 -2.89 -8.45
CA LEU A 3 16.83 -2.69 -7.10
C LEU A 3 16.00 -1.41 -6.99
N GLU A 4 16.40 -0.37 -7.71
CA GLU A 4 15.67 0.90 -7.80
C GLU A 4 14.30 0.74 -8.45
N LYS A 5 14.20 -0.03 -9.55
CA LYS A 5 12.91 -0.29 -10.20
C LYS A 5 11.95 -0.99 -9.25
N ILE A 6 12.41 -2.02 -8.54
CA ILE A 6 11.59 -2.73 -7.53
C ILE A 6 11.14 -1.77 -6.43
N ASN A 7 12.01 -0.86 -6.00
CA ASN A 7 11.66 0.16 -5.01
C ASN A 7 10.59 1.12 -5.54
N THR A 8 10.70 1.57 -6.79
CA THR A 8 9.65 2.38 -7.44
C THR A 8 8.34 1.62 -7.55
N PHE A 9 8.37 0.33 -7.92
CA PHE A 9 7.16 -0.52 -7.94
C PHE A 9 6.50 -0.63 -6.57
N PHE A 10 7.28 -0.75 -5.50
CA PHE A 10 6.75 -0.72 -4.13
C PHE A 10 6.03 0.60 -3.84
N TYR A 11 6.67 1.75 -4.09
CA TYR A 11 6.07 3.05 -3.81
C TYR A 11 4.81 3.30 -4.65
N VAL A 12 4.89 3.06 -5.96
CA VAL A 12 3.78 3.28 -6.88
C VAL A 12 2.63 2.31 -6.59
N GLY A 13 2.93 1.03 -6.35
CA GLY A 13 1.92 0.01 -6.05
C GLY A 13 1.16 0.31 -4.76
N LEU A 14 1.90 0.64 -3.69
CA LEU A 14 1.30 0.95 -2.40
C LEU A 14 0.51 2.27 -2.46
N LEU A 15 1.03 3.29 -3.13
CA LEU A 15 0.34 4.57 -3.31
C LEU A 15 -0.93 4.42 -4.17
N THR A 16 -0.87 3.65 -5.25
CA THR A 16 -2.03 3.37 -6.10
C THR A 16 -3.11 2.65 -5.30
N SER A 17 -2.72 1.62 -4.53
CA SER A 17 -3.67 0.93 -3.65
C SER A 17 -4.30 1.88 -2.63
N PHE A 18 -3.50 2.74 -2.00
CA PHE A 18 -3.99 3.73 -1.05
C PHE A 18 -4.96 4.74 -1.68
N LEU A 19 -4.66 5.25 -2.87
CA LEU A 19 -5.58 6.14 -3.60
C LEU A 19 -6.90 5.45 -3.93
N ILE A 20 -6.85 4.19 -4.36
CA ILE A 20 -8.06 3.39 -4.55
C ILE A 20 -8.78 3.29 -3.21
N PHE A 21 -8.11 2.96 -2.10
CA PHE A 21 -8.72 2.86 -0.76
C PHE A 21 -9.48 4.13 -0.30
N LEU A 22 -9.08 5.33 -0.73
CA LEU A 22 -9.78 6.56 -0.37
C LEU A 22 -11.11 6.77 -1.11
N LEU A 23 -11.31 6.15 -2.28
CA LEU A 23 -12.55 6.30 -3.05
C LEU A 23 -13.82 5.90 -2.23
N PRO A 24 -15.01 6.39 -2.59
CA PRO A 24 -16.25 5.94 -1.97
C PRO A 24 -16.46 4.43 -2.12
N GLY A 25 -17.19 3.84 -1.16
CA GLY A 25 -17.42 2.39 -1.11
C GLY A 25 -18.16 1.88 -2.34
N GLU A 26 -19.07 2.69 -2.88
CA GLU A 26 -19.89 2.39 -4.07
C GLU A 26 -19.05 2.03 -5.31
N TYR A 27 -17.86 2.64 -5.46
CA TYR A 27 -16.95 2.35 -6.59
C TYR A 27 -16.09 1.10 -6.38
N LYS A 28 -16.08 0.54 -5.17
CA LYS A 28 -15.17 -0.53 -4.75
C LYS A 28 -15.85 -1.67 -4.02
N ILE A 29 -17.18 -1.65 -3.96
CA ILE A 29 -18.03 -2.66 -3.35
C ILE A 29 -19.23 -2.76 -4.28
N ALA A 30 -19.12 -3.65 -5.25
CA ALA A 30 -20.24 -3.98 -6.11
C ALA A 30 -20.98 -5.18 -5.51
N ILE A 31 -22.28 -5.00 -5.25
CA ILE A 31 -23.15 -6.04 -4.69
C ILE A 31 -23.56 -7.05 -5.78
N TYR A 32 -23.70 -6.58 -7.03
CA TYR A 32 -24.25 -7.37 -8.15
C TYR A 32 -23.36 -7.43 -9.40
N THR A 33 -22.18 -6.80 -9.37
CA THR A 33 -21.20 -6.87 -10.47
C THR A 33 -19.81 -7.23 -9.95
N PRO A 34 -18.90 -7.74 -10.81
CA PRO A 34 -17.56 -8.08 -10.37
C PRO A 34 -16.82 -6.83 -9.88
N ASN A 35 -16.36 -6.88 -8.63
CA ASN A 35 -15.63 -5.79 -7.99
C ASN A 35 -14.14 -5.80 -8.36
N TYR A 36 -13.82 -5.62 -9.64
CA TYR A 36 -12.43 -5.68 -10.12
C TYR A 36 -11.52 -4.65 -9.44
N LEU A 37 -12.04 -3.45 -9.14
CA LEU A 37 -11.26 -2.38 -8.53
C LEU A 37 -10.87 -2.70 -7.07
N GLY A 38 -11.80 -3.24 -6.29
CA GLY A 38 -11.53 -3.70 -4.93
C GLY A 38 -10.54 -4.87 -4.88
N TRP A 39 -10.70 -5.85 -5.77
CA TRP A 39 -9.75 -6.96 -5.89
C TRP A 39 -8.36 -6.50 -6.33
N PHE A 40 -8.28 -5.56 -7.27
CA PHE A 40 -7.03 -4.98 -7.73
C PHE A 40 -6.30 -4.22 -6.62
N MET A 41 -7.04 -3.46 -5.80
CA MET A 41 -6.51 -2.80 -4.60
C MET A 41 -5.92 -3.82 -3.61
N LEU A 42 -6.66 -4.90 -3.30
CA LEU A 42 -6.17 -5.95 -2.39
C LEU A 42 -4.92 -6.64 -2.95
N PHE A 43 -4.92 -6.95 -4.25
CA PHE A 43 -3.78 -7.54 -4.94
C PHE A 43 -2.55 -6.64 -4.87
N LEU A 44 -2.69 -5.35 -5.20
CA LEU A 44 -1.59 -4.37 -5.13
C LEU A 44 -1.06 -4.22 -3.70
N THR A 45 -1.94 -4.22 -2.70
CA THR A 45 -1.54 -4.15 -1.29
C THR A 45 -0.74 -5.38 -0.90
N GLY A 46 -1.24 -6.58 -1.18
CA GLY A 46 -0.55 -7.84 -0.89
C GLY A 46 0.80 -7.94 -1.58
N LEU A 47 0.86 -7.59 -2.87
CA LEU A 47 2.10 -7.53 -3.64
C LEU A 47 3.10 -6.53 -3.03
N SER A 48 2.64 -5.34 -2.64
CA SER A 48 3.49 -4.31 -2.04
C SER A 48 4.06 -4.76 -0.69
N ILE A 49 3.29 -5.50 0.11
CA ILE A 49 3.74 -6.09 1.38
C ILE A 49 4.83 -7.15 1.12
N LEU A 50 4.62 -8.05 0.15
CA LEU A 50 5.63 -9.06 -0.21
C LEU A 50 6.94 -8.39 -0.68
N ILE A 51 6.82 -7.36 -1.52
CA ILE A 51 7.97 -6.59 -2.00
C ILE A 51 8.67 -5.87 -0.83
N TYR A 52 7.91 -5.33 0.13
CA TYR A 52 8.47 -4.70 1.31
C TYR A 52 9.34 -5.66 2.11
N PHE A 53 8.85 -6.86 2.43
CA PHE A 53 9.64 -7.86 3.15
C PHE A 53 10.88 -8.31 2.38
N TRP A 54 10.76 -8.51 1.08
CA TRP A 54 11.90 -8.81 0.23
C TRP A 54 12.98 -7.72 0.30
N LEU A 55 12.56 -6.47 0.13
CA LEU A 55 13.45 -5.30 0.19
C LEU A 55 14.05 -5.10 1.59
N LEU A 56 13.30 -5.42 2.65
CA LEU A 56 13.77 -5.39 4.03
C LEU A 56 14.95 -6.35 4.22
N ILE A 57 14.84 -7.59 3.74
CA ILE A 57 15.91 -8.59 3.80
C ILE A 57 17.15 -8.09 3.03
N VAL A 58 16.95 -7.51 1.84
CA VAL A 58 18.06 -7.01 1.01
C VAL A 58 18.78 -5.84 1.66
N ASP A 59 18.04 -4.88 2.20
CA ASP A 59 18.61 -3.71 2.89
C ASP A 59 19.38 -4.11 4.15
N TYR A 60 18.83 -5.06 4.92
CA TYR A 60 19.47 -5.57 6.12
C TYR A 60 20.81 -6.23 5.79
N LYS A 61 20.85 -7.09 4.76
CA LYS A 61 22.09 -7.70 4.26
C LYS A 61 23.10 -6.67 3.76
N LYS A 62 22.63 -5.59 3.13
CA LYS A 62 23.48 -4.51 2.60
C LYS A 62 23.79 -3.40 3.62
N LYS A 63 23.30 -3.50 4.86
CA LYS A 63 23.40 -2.46 5.91
C LYS A 63 22.90 -1.07 5.46
N ASN A 64 21.95 -1.02 4.51
CA ASN A 64 21.43 0.21 3.92
C ASN A 64 20.21 0.74 4.70
N PHE A 65 20.39 1.02 5.99
CA PHE A 65 19.31 1.40 6.90
C PHE A 65 18.55 2.67 6.49
N LYS A 66 19.21 3.61 5.79
CA LYS A 66 18.57 4.85 5.31
C LYS A 66 17.39 4.56 4.37
N HIS A 67 17.54 3.60 3.45
CA HIS A 67 16.47 3.22 2.52
C HIS A 67 15.36 2.46 3.21
N LEU A 68 15.71 1.61 4.18
CA LEU A 68 14.78 0.85 4.99
C LEU A 68 13.87 1.80 5.78
N ILE A 69 14.46 2.72 6.56
CA ILE A 69 13.72 3.71 7.35
C ILE A 69 12.76 4.52 6.49
N ARG A 70 13.21 5.00 5.32
CA ARG A 70 12.36 5.78 4.40
C ARG A 70 11.15 4.97 3.91
N ARG A 71 11.33 3.70 3.58
CA ARG A 71 10.22 2.80 3.17
C ARG A 71 9.27 2.52 4.32
N THR A 72 9.79 2.23 5.50
CA THR A 72 9.00 1.94 6.69
C THR A 72 8.17 3.16 7.09
N LEU A 73 8.75 4.36 7.11
CA LEU A 73 8.03 5.61 7.38
C LEU A 73 6.89 5.85 6.38
N PHE A 74 7.14 5.61 5.09
CA PHE A 74 6.10 5.73 4.06
C PHE A 74 4.95 4.75 4.28
N LEU A 75 5.27 3.49 4.58
CA LEU A 75 4.28 2.46 4.86
C LEU A 75 3.47 2.80 6.13
N VAL A 76 4.14 3.21 7.20
CA VAL A 76 3.48 3.62 8.45
C VAL A 76 2.59 4.85 8.24
N ALA A 77 3.03 5.84 7.44
CA ALA A 77 2.22 7.00 7.12
C ALA A 77 0.94 6.61 6.36
N ILE A 78 1.05 5.74 5.35
CA ILE A 78 -0.13 5.23 4.61
C ILE A 78 -1.09 4.50 5.55
N ILE A 79 -0.58 3.61 6.42
CA ILE A 79 -1.43 2.91 7.39
C ILE A 79 -2.09 3.89 8.34
N GLY A 80 -1.34 4.84 8.91
CA GLY A 80 -1.86 5.84 9.83
C GLY A 80 -2.98 6.69 9.22
N ILE A 81 -2.79 7.17 7.99
CA ILE A 81 -3.81 7.95 7.27
C ILE A 81 -5.02 7.06 6.94
N SER A 82 -4.80 5.81 6.52
CA SER A 82 -5.89 4.88 6.20
C SER A 82 -6.76 4.57 7.42
N VAL A 83 -6.13 4.35 8.58
CA VAL A 83 -6.82 4.13 9.86
C VAL A 83 -7.58 5.39 10.28
N ALA A 84 -6.94 6.57 10.22
CA ALA A 84 -7.60 7.84 10.54
C ALA A 84 -8.81 8.12 9.65
N TYR A 85 -8.69 7.86 8.34
CA TYR A 85 -9.79 7.99 7.39
C TYR A 85 -10.93 7.02 7.70
N TRP A 86 -10.60 5.77 8.05
CA TRP A 86 -11.61 4.78 8.45
C TRP A 86 -12.37 5.23 9.70
N PHE A 87 -11.66 5.70 10.74
CA PHE A 87 -12.28 6.28 11.93
C PHE A 87 -13.19 7.46 11.58
N TYR A 88 -12.71 8.43 10.81
CA TYR A 88 -13.52 9.56 10.38
C TYR A 88 -14.80 9.11 9.67
N LYS A 89 -14.70 8.17 8.74
CA LYS A 89 -15.85 7.66 8.00
C LYS A 89 -16.86 6.90 8.88
N VAL A 90 -16.38 6.16 9.87
CA VAL A 90 -17.25 5.39 10.79
C VAL A 90 -18.00 6.29 11.77
N TYR A 91 -17.37 7.35 12.28
CA TYR A 91 -17.97 8.25 13.27
C TYR A 91 -18.73 9.45 12.66
N SER A 92 -18.57 9.68 11.37
CA SER A 92 -19.25 10.77 10.65
C SER A 92 -20.56 10.32 9.96
N TYR A 93 -21.00 9.07 10.21
CA TYR A 93 -22.31 8.49 9.89
C TYR A 93 -23.02 8.08 11.17
#